data_AF-A0A7T3T346-F1
#
_entry.id   AF-A0A7T3T346-F1
#
_cell.length_a   1.000
_cell.length_b   1.000
_cell.length_c   1.000
_cell.angle_alpha   90.00
_cell.angle_beta   90.00
_cell.angle_gamma   90.00
#
_symmetry.space_group_name_H-M   'P 1'
#
loop_
_entity.id
_entity.type
_entity.pdbx_description
1 polymer ?
#
loop_
_entity_poly.entity_id
_entity_poly.type
_entity_poly.pdbx_seq_one_letter_code
_entity_poly.pdbx_strand_id
1 'polypeptide(L)'
;MEQQSVQRLIQTIQEQSLHYQDTVQQLTQAVLSLSEENNRLRMLNHELEDQLQQYVIEHLPEAHPIVQEQQPSHKKTTSGKERLQGFYDDGIHVCHELFGQRRQSDEECLFCQGIILGLDQV
;
A
#
# COMPACT_ATOMS: atom_id res chain seq x y z
N MET A 1 56.71 -3.76 -4.43
CA MET A 1 55.76 -4.38 -5.40
C MET A 1 54.53 -4.92 -4.68
N GLU A 2 54.65 -5.71 -3.61
CA GLU A 2 53.49 -6.24 -2.85
C GLU A 2 52.59 -5.15 -2.23
N GLN A 3 53.15 -4.11 -1.60
CA GLN A 3 52.35 -3.01 -1.03
C GLN A 3 51.47 -2.30 -2.08
N GLN A 4 51.96 -2.12 -3.31
CA GLN A 4 51.19 -1.51 -4.40
C GLN A 4 50.09 -2.43 -4.96
N SER A 5 50.24 -3.74 -4.81
CA SER A 5 49.20 -4.70 -5.19
C SER A 5 48.06 -4.73 -4.16
N VAL A 6 48.41 -4.69 -2.87
CA VAL A 6 47.43 -4.61 -1.77
C VAL A 6 46.66 -3.29 -1.82
N GLN A 7 47.33 -2.16 -2.07
CA GLN A 7 46.66 -0.87 -2.23
C GLN A 7 45.67 -0.85 -3.40
N ARG A 8 46.03 -1.46 -4.54
CA ARG A 8 45.11 -1.60 -5.68
C ARG A 8 43.88 -2.43 -5.32
N LEU A 9 44.06 -3.55 -4.61
CA LEU A 9 42.94 -4.38 -4.17
C LEU A 9 42.00 -3.62 -3.22
N ILE A 10 42.55 -2.84 -2.27
CA ILE A 10 41.75 -2.00 -1.37
C ILE A 10 40.94 -0.98 -2.18
N GLN A 11 41.54 -0.34 -3.18
CA GLN A 11 40.84 0.64 -4.01
C GLN A 11 39.71 0.00 -4.83
N THR A 12 39.93 -1.19 -5.40
CA THR A 12 38.87 -1.95 -6.09
C THR A 12 37.72 -2.30 -5.14
N ILE A 13 38.02 -2.73 -3.91
CA ILE A 13 36.98 -3.03 -2.90
C ILE A 13 36.20 -1.77 -2.52
N GLN A 14 36.88 -0.62 -2.39
CA GLN A 14 36.21 0.66 -2.10
C GLN A 14 35.26 1.08 -3.23
N GLU A 15 35.70 0.98 -4.49
CA GLU A 15 34.88 1.28 -5.66
C GLU A 15 33.66 0.34 -5.74
N GLN A 16 33.85 -0.96 -5.51
CA GLN A 16 32.76 -1.93 -5.46
C GLN A 16 31.79 -1.63 -4.32
N SER A 17 32.27 -1.25 -3.13
CA SER A 17 31.42 -0.87 -2.00
C SER A 17 30.55 0.34 -2.32
N LEU A 18 31.09 1.34 -3.03
CA LEU A 18 30.32 2.51 -3.46
C LEU A 18 29.24 2.11 -4.47
N HIS A 19 29.57 1.24 -5.42
CA HIS A 19 28.60 0.72 -6.38
C HIS A 19 27.47 -0.08 -5.71
N TYR A 20 27.78 -0.89 -4.71
CA TYR A 20 26.76 -1.60 -3.94
C TYR A 20 25.86 -0.66 -3.15
N GLN A 21 26.41 0.41 -2.56
CA GLN A 21 25.60 1.41 -1.84
C GLN A 21 24.60 2.11 -2.79
N ASP A 22 25.07 2.51 -3.97
CA ASP A 22 24.21 3.11 -5.01
C ASP A 22 23.10 2.14 -5.46
N THR A 23 23.47 0.87 -5.71
CA THR A 23 22.50 -0.16 -6.10
C THR A 23 21.45 -0.39 -5.01
N VAL A 24 21.85 -0.45 -3.74
CA VAL A 24 20.92 -0.61 -2.61
C VAL A 24 19.98 0.60 -2.49
N GLN A 25 20.47 1.82 -2.70
CA GLN A 25 19.63 3.02 -2.71
C GLN A 25 18.58 2.97 -3.82
N GLN A 26 19.00 2.62 -5.04
CA GLN A 26 18.08 2.49 -6.18
C GLN A 26 17.02 1.42 -5.95
N LEU A 27 17.41 0.25 -5.42
CA LEU A 27 16.47 -0.81 -5.08
C LEU A 27 15.51 -0.40 -3.96
N THR A 28 16.00 0.31 -2.94
CA THR A 28 15.16 0.83 -1.86
C THR A 28 14.10 1.78 -2.41
N GLN A 29 14.49 2.71 -3.30
CA GLN A 29 13.55 3.63 -3.92
C GLN A 29 12.52 2.91 -4.81
N ALA A 30 12.94 1.87 -5.54
CA ALA A 30 12.05 1.07 -6.36
C ALA A 30 11.02 0.31 -5.50
N VAL A 31 11.46 -0.28 -4.38
CA VAL A 31 10.56 -0.96 -3.43
C VAL A 31 9.54 -0.01 -2.83
N LEU A 32 9.96 1.20 -2.44
CA LEU A 32 9.03 2.22 -1.93
C LEU A 32 7.97 2.60 -2.96
N SER A 33 8.39 2.91 -4.18
CA SER A 33 7.48 3.26 -5.29
C SER A 33 6.49 2.13 -5.60
N LEU A 34 6.97 0.88 -5.68
CA LEU A 34 6.11 -0.28 -5.90
C LEU A 34 5.14 -0.51 -4.75
N SER A 35 5.57 -0.28 -3.51
CA SER A 35 4.69 -0.42 -2.35
C SER A 35 3.57 0.62 -2.37
N GLU A 36 3.88 1.87 -2.70
CA GLU A 36 2.87 2.95 -2.82
C GLU A 36 1.87 2.65 -3.93
N GLU A 37 2.35 2.20 -5.09
CA GLU A 37 1.47 1.83 -6.20
C GLU A 37 0.61 0.60 -5.85
N ASN A 38 1.18 -0.39 -5.17
CA ASN A 38 0.41 -1.54 -4.70
C ASN A 38 -0.72 -1.13 -3.74
N ASN A 39 -0.44 -0.20 -2.82
CA ASN A 39 -1.46 0.33 -1.91
C ASN A 39 -2.59 1.03 -2.67
N ARG A 40 -2.27 1.86 -3.67
CA ARG A 40 -3.26 2.52 -4.53
C ARG A 40 -4.13 1.51 -5.27
N LEU A 41 -3.50 0.50 -5.87
CA LEU A 41 -4.21 -0.56 -6.60
C LEU A 41 -5.13 -1.35 -5.68
N ARG A 42 -4.69 -1.68 -4.46
CA ARG A 42 -5.53 -2.38 -3.46
C ARG A 42 -6.78 -1.56 -3.11
N MET A 43 -6.63 -0.26 -2.88
CA MET A 43 -7.77 0.61 -2.57
C MET A 43 -8.73 0.75 -3.76
N LEU A 44 -8.21 0.96 -4.97
CA LEU A 44 -9.04 1.05 -6.19
C LEU A 44 -9.75 -0.27 -6.50
N ASN A 45 -9.11 -1.41 -6.23
CA ASN A 45 -9.73 -2.72 -6.42
C ASN A 45 -10.94 -2.87 -5.50
N HIS A 46 -10.81 -2.54 -4.21
CA HIS A 46 -11.94 -2.57 -3.29
C HIS A 46 -13.07 -1.61 -3.67
N GLU A 47 -12.76 -0.43 -4.19
CA GLU A 47 -13.79 0.49 -4.72
C GLU A 47 -14.54 -0.13 -5.91
N LEU A 48 -13.83 -0.80 -6.82
CA LEU A 48 -14.46 -1.50 -7.94
C LEU A 48 -15.31 -2.70 -7.48
N GLU A 49 -14.84 -3.47 -6.49
CA GLU A 49 -15.61 -4.55 -5.88
C GLU A 49 -16.94 -4.04 -5.30
N ASP A 50 -16.92 -2.90 -4.62
CA ASP A 50 -18.13 -2.26 -4.07
C ASP A 50 -19.09 -1.83 -5.17
N GLN A 51 -18.60 -1.18 -6.21
CA GLN A 51 -19.41 -0.73 -7.34
C GLN A 51 -20.04 -1.92 -8.07
N LEU A 52 -19.29 -3.01 -8.26
CA LEU A 52 -19.81 -4.23 -8.86
C LEU A 52 -20.86 -4.89 -7.97
N GLN A 53 -20.63 -4.96 -6.66
CA GLN A 53 -21.59 -5.51 -5.72
C GLN A 53 -22.90 -4.71 -5.74
N GLN A 54 -22.82 -3.38 -5.73
CA GLN A 54 -23.97 -2.49 -5.83
C GLN A 54 -24.72 -2.70 -7.16
N TYR A 55 -24.00 -2.77 -8.27
CA TYR A 55 -24.57 -3.02 -9.59
C TYR A 55 -25.33 -4.36 -9.65
N VAL A 56 -24.76 -5.43 -9.10
CA VAL A 56 -25.42 -6.75 -9.04
C VAL A 56 -26.69 -6.71 -8.19
N ILE A 57 -26.65 -6.04 -7.02
CA ILE A 57 -27.82 -5.90 -6.15
C ILE A 57 -28.95 -5.16 -6.88
N GLU A 58 -28.63 -4.10 -7.62
CA GLU A 58 -29.63 -3.26 -8.31
C GLU A 58 -30.20 -3.91 -9.58
N HIS A 59 -29.37 -4.61 -10.37
CA HIS A 59 -29.73 -5.03 -11.73
C HIS A 59 -29.92 -6.53 -11.89
N LEU A 60 -29.45 -7.34 -10.94
CA LEU A 60 -29.54 -8.81 -10.97
C LEU A 60 -29.98 -9.36 -9.60
N PRO A 61 -31.16 -8.95 -9.08
CA PRO A 61 -31.60 -9.35 -7.74
C PRO A 61 -31.80 -10.86 -7.57
N GLU A 62 -31.98 -11.63 -8.66
CA GLU A 62 -32.05 -13.10 -8.61
C GLU A 62 -30.67 -13.78 -8.61
N ALA A 63 -29.62 -13.07 -9.01
CA ALA A 63 -28.23 -13.53 -8.93
C ALA A 63 -27.59 -13.03 -7.63
N HIS A 64 -28.14 -13.43 -6.48
CA HIS A 64 -27.43 -13.25 -5.21
C HIS A 64 -26.06 -13.96 -5.31
N PRO A 65 -24.91 -13.26 -5.18
CA PRO A 65 -23.62 -13.90 -5.35
C PRO A 65 -23.37 -14.88 -4.21
N ILE A 66 -23.28 -16.16 -4.59
CA ILE A 66 -22.53 -17.18 -3.86
C ILE A 66 -21.05 -16.80 -4.01
N VAL A 67 -20.53 -15.87 -3.22
CA VAL A 67 -19.09 -15.64 -3.14
C VAL A 67 -18.68 -15.35 -1.70
N GLN A 68 -18.69 -16.41 -0.88
CA GLN A 68 -17.88 -16.48 0.34
C GLN A 68 -17.40 -17.92 0.56
N GLU A 69 -16.71 -18.49 -0.42
CA GLU A 69 -15.86 -19.66 -0.20
C GLU A 69 -14.45 -19.31 -0.70
N GLN A 70 -13.68 -18.63 0.15
CA GLN A 70 -12.22 -18.75 0.30
C GLN A 70 -11.68 -17.63 1.21
N GLN A 71 -12.06 -17.64 2.49
CA GLN A 71 -11.14 -17.38 3.63
C GLN A 71 -11.91 -17.54 4.95
N PRO A 72 -11.34 -18.24 5.95
CA PRO A 72 -12.01 -18.41 7.23
C PRO A 72 -11.95 -17.09 8.02
N SER A 73 -13.09 -16.73 8.61
CA SER A 73 -13.32 -15.60 9.52
C SER A 73 -13.10 -14.20 8.95
N HIS A 74 -14.15 -13.61 8.38
CA HIS A 74 -14.77 -12.41 8.94
C HIS A 74 -16.17 -12.23 8.34
N LYS A 75 -17.18 -12.33 9.20
CA LYS A 75 -18.59 -12.12 8.88
C LYS A 75 -18.83 -10.63 8.61
N LYS A 76 -19.78 -10.37 7.70
CA LYS A 76 -20.32 -9.07 7.27
C LYS A 76 -19.46 -8.38 6.23
N THR A 77 -20.11 -7.90 5.17
CA THR A 77 -19.61 -6.88 4.26
C THR A 77 -18.91 -5.81 5.08
N THR A 78 -17.59 -5.81 5.15
CA THR A 78 -16.86 -4.74 5.84
C THR A 78 -17.23 -3.47 5.11
N SER A 79 -17.91 -2.54 5.79
CA SER A 79 -18.37 -1.29 5.18
C SER A 79 -17.17 -0.58 4.57
N GLY A 80 -17.37 0.26 3.55
CA GLY A 80 -16.28 1.05 2.97
C GLY A 80 -15.45 1.78 4.04
N LYS A 81 -16.11 2.17 5.16
CA LYS A 81 -15.45 2.70 6.36
C LYS A 81 -14.46 1.74 7.00
N GLU A 82 -14.83 0.50 7.29
CA GLU A 82 -13.94 -0.49 7.94
C GLU A 82 -12.70 -0.77 7.07
N ARG A 83 -12.87 -0.79 5.75
CA ARG A 83 -11.75 -0.92 4.81
C ARG A 83 -10.82 0.29 4.84
N LEU A 84 -11.36 1.51 4.76
CA LEU A 84 -10.56 2.73 4.85
C LEU A 84 -9.86 2.88 6.21
N GLN A 85 -10.52 2.47 7.30
CA GLN A 85 -9.92 2.41 8.63
C GLN A 85 -8.75 1.41 8.65
N GLY A 86 -8.90 0.23 8.03
CA GLY A 86 -7.81 -0.75 7.92
C GLY A 86 -6.58 -0.19 7.19
N PHE A 87 -6.77 0.49 6.06
CA PHE A 87 -5.65 1.17 5.38
C PHE A 87 -5.02 2.27 6.24
N TYR A 88 -5.84 3.05 6.95
CA TYR A 88 -5.33 4.07 7.85
C TYR A 88 -4.49 3.47 8.98
N ASP A 89 -4.97 2.40 9.60
CA ASP A 89 -4.29 1.68 10.69
C ASP A 89 -2.98 1.03 10.21
N ASP A 90 -2.92 0.57 8.95
CA ASP A 90 -1.71 0.09 8.28
C ASP A 90 -0.69 1.23 8.00
N GLY A 91 -1.03 2.46 8.36
CA GLY A 91 -0.18 3.63 8.14
C GLY A 91 -0.25 4.13 6.70
N ILE A 92 -1.36 3.93 6.00
CA ILE A 92 -1.54 4.37 4.60
C ILE A 92 -2.52 5.54 4.56
N HIS A 93 -2.20 6.56 3.79
CA HIS A 93 -3.09 7.68 3.55
C HIS A 93 -4.24 7.29 2.61
N VAL A 94 -5.47 7.56 3.06
CA VAL A 94 -6.70 7.41 2.29
C VAL A 94 -7.24 8.74 1.76
N CYS A 95 -6.62 9.86 2.13
CA CYS A 95 -7.00 11.18 1.65
C CYS A 95 -6.54 11.41 0.21
N HIS A 96 -7.21 12.35 -0.48
CA HIS A 96 -6.88 12.69 -1.87
C HIS A 96 -5.42 13.14 -2.05
N GLU A 97 -4.92 13.97 -1.15
CA GLU A 97 -3.59 14.60 -1.26
C GLU A 97 -2.44 13.59 -1.27
N LEU A 98 -2.53 12.53 -0.46
CA LEU A 98 -1.44 11.57 -0.24
C LEU A 98 -1.87 10.14 -0.55
N PHE A 99 -2.88 9.96 -1.39
CA PHE A 99 -3.54 8.66 -1.60
C PHE A 99 -2.55 7.51 -1.88
N GLY A 100 -2.56 6.50 -1.01
CA GLY A 100 -1.75 5.29 -1.09
C GLY A 100 -0.31 5.42 -0.60
N GLN A 101 0.12 6.63 -0.23
CA GLN A 101 1.42 6.85 0.39
C GLN A 101 1.41 6.40 1.85
N ARG A 102 2.60 6.05 2.36
CA ARG A 102 2.79 5.68 3.76
C ARG A 102 2.93 6.93 4.63
N ARG A 103 2.27 6.94 5.79
CA ARG A 103 2.36 7.99 6.81
C ARG A 103 3.78 8.03 7.37
N GLN A 104 4.38 9.22 7.46
CA GLN A 104 5.71 9.35 8.05
C GLN A 104 5.61 9.26 9.58
N SER A 105 6.36 8.33 10.19
CA SER A 105 6.46 8.18 11.66
C SER A 105 5.11 8.09 12.39
N ASP A 106 4.12 7.42 11.80
CA ASP A 106 2.76 7.25 12.34
C ASP A 106 2.01 8.57 12.61
N GLU A 107 2.29 9.61 11.81
CA GLU A 107 1.62 10.91 11.94
C GLU A 107 0.08 10.78 11.83
N GLU A 108 -0.63 11.54 12.66
CA GLU A 108 -2.09 11.63 12.56
C GLU A 108 -2.51 12.55 11.41
N CYS A 109 -3.04 11.95 10.33
CA CYS A 109 -3.58 12.73 9.21
C CYS A 109 -5.04 13.14 9.46
N LEU A 110 -5.27 14.41 9.79
CA LEU A 110 -6.61 14.98 10.02
C LEU A 110 -7.57 14.78 8.84
N PHE A 111 -7.07 14.84 7.60
CA PHE A 111 -7.88 14.60 6.40
C PHE A 111 -8.39 13.16 6.32
N CYS A 112 -7.52 12.18 6.63
CA CYS A 112 -7.92 10.78 6.66
C CYS A 112 -8.96 10.53 7.75
N GLN A 113 -8.74 11.05 8.96
CA GLN A 113 -9.70 10.95 10.06
C GLN A 113 -11.03 11.61 9.70
N GLY A 114 -11.02 12.79 9.07
CA GLY A 114 -12.23 13.47 8.63
C GLY A 114 -13.05 12.66 7.62
N ILE A 115 -12.39 12.01 6.66
CA ILE A 115 -13.04 11.10 5.72
C ILE A 115 -13.68 9.92 6.47
N ILE A 116 -12.91 9.25 7.33
CA ILE A 116 -13.37 8.04 8.02
C ILE A 116 -14.52 8.33 8.99
N LEU A 117 -14.45 9.44 9.73
CA LEU A 117 -15.50 9.88 10.66
C LEU A 117 -16.72 10.43 9.92
N GLY A 118 -16.54 11.07 8.76
CA GLY A 118 -17.63 11.58 7.94
C GLY A 118 -18.56 10.50 7.40
N LEU A 119 -18.06 9.27 7.25
CA LEU A 119 -18.84 8.11 6.80
C LEU A 119 -19.81 7.56 7.85
N ASP A 120 -19.74 8.01 9.12
CA ASP A 120 -20.70 7.63 10.17
C ASP A 120 -22.01 8.41 10.12
N GLN A 121 -22.08 9.51 9.36
CA GLN A 121 -23.21 10.44 9.35
C GLN A 121 -24.14 10.28 8.14
N VAL A 122 -24.00 9.20 7.37
CA VAL A 122 -24.82 8.89 6.18
C VAL A 122 -25.70 7.67 6.45
#